data_AF-A0A2C9XXY2-F1
#
_entry.id   AF-A0A2C9XXY2-F1
#
_cell.length_a   1.000
_cell.length_b   1.000
_cell.length_c   1.000
_cell.angle_alpha   90.00
_cell.angle_beta   90.00
_cell.angle_gamma   90.00
#
_symmetry.space_group_name_H-M   'P 1'
#
loop_
_entity.id
_entity.type
_entity.pdbx_description
1 polymer ?
#
loop_
_entity_poly.entity_id
_entity_poly.type
_entity_poly.pdbx_seq_one_letter_code
_entity_poly.pdbx_strand_id
1 'polypeptide(L)'
;MFVDSDFDDTKKCIESANYYLSETTEEDDDMEEQEDKYLAWLKYATFLAIIDNKLEHHPNASEDDLIEAVIYYLEEDDFLD
;
A
#
# COMPACT_ATOMS: atom_id res chain seq x y z
N MET A 1 5.47 -2.34 -4.34
CA MET A 1 5.36 -2.83 -2.96
C MET A 1 4.42 -3.99 -3.01
N PHE A 2 4.78 -5.05 -2.33
CA PHE A 2 4.03 -6.29 -2.34
C PHE A 2 3.50 -6.59 -0.94
N VAL A 3 2.42 -7.36 -0.93
CA VAL A 3 1.77 -7.92 0.26
C VAL A 3 1.56 -9.41 0.02
N ASP A 4 1.14 -10.14 1.05
CA ASP A 4 0.75 -11.55 0.92
C ASP A 4 -0.40 -11.71 -0.10
N SER A 5 -0.43 -12.81 -0.85
CA SER A 5 -1.38 -13.02 -1.97
C SER A 5 -2.86 -13.09 -1.57
N ASP A 6 -3.16 -13.29 -0.28
CA ASP A 6 -4.51 -13.29 0.28
C ASP A 6 -4.92 -11.96 0.92
N PHE A 7 -4.14 -10.90 0.71
CA PHE A 7 -4.39 -9.55 1.23
C PHE A 7 -5.71 -8.95 0.71
N ASP A 8 -6.36 -8.16 1.57
CA ASP A 8 -7.50 -7.33 1.22
C ASP A 8 -7.31 -5.88 1.74
N ASP A 9 -7.98 -4.92 1.11
CA ASP A 9 -7.85 -3.49 1.43
C ASP A 9 -8.62 -3.07 2.70
N THR A 10 -8.98 -4.02 3.56
CA THR A 10 -9.62 -3.65 4.83
C THR A 10 -8.59 -3.06 5.78
N LYS A 11 -9.02 -2.08 6.59
CA LYS A 11 -8.20 -1.48 7.66
C LYS A 11 -7.44 -2.51 8.49
N LYS A 12 -8.12 -3.58 8.90
CA LYS A 12 -7.54 -4.64 9.73
C LYS A 12 -6.39 -5.36 9.02
N CYS A 13 -6.54 -5.64 7.73
CA CYS A 13 -5.48 -6.26 6.94
C CYS A 13 -4.32 -5.29 6.74
N ILE A 14 -4.59 -4.03 6.38
CA ILE A 14 -3.55 -2.99 6.25
C ILE A 14 -2.72 -2.84 7.54
N GLU A 15 -3.35 -2.88 8.71
CA GLU A 15 -2.66 -2.75 10.01
C GLU A 15 -1.76 -3.94 10.36
N SER A 16 -2.11 -5.14 9.90
CA SER A 16 -1.48 -6.39 10.36
C SER A 16 -0.72 -7.17 9.29
N ALA A 17 -0.75 -6.69 8.05
CA ALA A 17 -0.07 -7.31 6.92
C ALA A 17 1.45 -7.18 7.01
N ASN A 18 2.12 -8.06 6.28
CA ASN A 18 3.53 -7.92 5.97
C ASN A 18 3.67 -7.13 4.67
N TYR A 19 4.58 -6.16 4.67
CA TYR A 19 4.91 -5.35 3.50
C TYR A 19 6.29 -5.69 2.99
N TYR A 20 6.39 -5.93 1.69
CA TYR A 20 7.63 -6.30 1.02
C TYR A 20 8.01 -5.24 -0.01
N LEU A 21 9.29 -4.87 -0.01
CA LEU A 21 9.90 -3.97 -0.98
C LEU A 21 11.05 -4.72 -1.64
N SER A 22 11.03 -4.76 -2.96
CA SER A 22 12.16 -5.17 -3.79
C SER A 22 13.29 -4.14 -3.67
N GLU A 23 14.54 -4.60 -3.56
CA GLU A 23 15.71 -3.71 -3.57
C GLU A 23 16.25 -3.50 -4.99
N THR A 24 15.93 -4.42 -5.90
CA THR A 24 16.38 -4.41 -7.29
C THR A 24 15.24 -4.71 -8.26
N THR A 25 15.42 -4.34 -9.52
CA THR A 25 14.44 -4.68 -10.58
C THR A 25 14.30 -6.18 -10.79
N GLU A 26 15.38 -6.95 -10.64
CA GLU A 26 15.32 -8.42 -10.74
C GLU A 26 14.47 -9.02 -9.61
N GLU A 27 14.60 -8.51 -8.39
CA GLU A 27 13.72 -8.92 -7.27
C GLU A 27 12.27 -8.50 -7.46
N ASP A 28 12.02 -7.34 -8.09
CA ASP A 28 10.67 -6.87 -8.42
C ASP A 28 10.01 -7.83 -9.41
N ASP A 29 10.70 -8.16 -10.51
CA ASP A 29 10.25 -9.13 -11.52
C ASP A 29 10.02 -10.52 -10.88
N ASP A 30 10.96 -11.00 -10.04
CA ASP A 30 10.85 -12.30 -9.35
C ASP A 30 9.66 -12.35 -8.36
N MET A 31 9.30 -11.23 -7.74
CA MET A 31 8.13 -11.13 -6.86
C MET A 31 6.83 -11.08 -7.66
N GLU A 32 6.81 -10.35 -8.78
CA GLU A 32 5.66 -10.31 -9.70
C GLU A 32 5.36 -11.70 -10.31
N GLU A 33 6.37 -12.50 -10.63
CA GLU A 33 6.18 -13.86 -11.15
C GLU A 33 5.64 -14.87 -10.10
N GLN A 34 5.72 -14.53 -8.81
CA GLN A 34 5.27 -15.38 -7.69
C GLN A 34 3.88 -14.95 -7.17
N GLU A 35 2.92 -14.83 -8.07
CA GLU A 35 1.52 -14.42 -7.78
C GLU A 35 0.82 -15.28 -6.72
N ASP A 36 1.27 -16.53 -6.51
CA ASP A 36 0.74 -17.41 -5.47
C ASP A 36 1.17 -16.99 -4.05
N LYS A 37 2.21 -16.17 -3.93
CA LYS A 37 2.75 -15.69 -2.64
C LYS A 37 2.60 -14.19 -2.47
N TYR A 38 2.76 -13.43 -3.54
CA TYR A 38 2.82 -11.98 -3.49
C TYR A 38 1.75 -11.35 -4.37
N LEU A 39 1.13 -10.30 -3.85
CA LEU A 39 0.27 -9.40 -4.60
C LEU A 39 0.96 -8.04 -4.71
N ALA A 40 1.09 -7.53 -5.93
CA ALA A 40 1.47 -6.13 -6.12
C ALA A 40 0.32 -5.24 -5.65
N TRP A 41 0.57 -4.40 -4.63
CA TRP A 41 -0.48 -3.60 -3.99
C TRP A 41 -0.40 -2.13 -4.39
N LEU A 42 0.33 -1.31 -3.64
CA LEU A 42 0.50 0.12 -3.93
C LEU A 42 1.97 0.42 -4.25
N LYS A 43 2.23 1.34 -5.19
CA LYS A 43 3.60 1.81 -5.38
C LYS A 43 4.08 2.53 -4.12
N TYR A 44 5.29 2.20 -3.65
CA TYR A 44 5.84 2.78 -2.41
C TYR A 44 5.86 4.33 -2.46
N ALA A 45 6.22 4.91 -3.60
CA ALA A 45 6.20 6.35 -3.80
C ALA A 45 4.79 6.95 -3.68
N THR A 46 3.75 6.25 -4.16
CA THR A 46 2.36 6.68 -4.03
C THR A 46 1.90 6.60 -2.59
N PHE A 47 2.22 5.49 -1.89
CA PHE A 47 1.94 5.35 -0.45
C PHE A 47 2.53 6.53 0.34
N LEU A 48 3.82 6.84 0.14
CA LEU A 48 4.45 7.98 0.79
C LEU A 48 3.76 9.31 0.46
N ALA A 49 3.40 9.54 -0.79
CA ALA A 49 2.72 10.78 -1.19
C ALA A 49 1.36 10.97 -0.49
N ILE A 50 0.60 9.89 -0.28
CA ILE A 50 -0.67 9.94 0.48
C ILE A 50 -0.39 10.34 1.93
N ILE A 51 0.59 9.69 2.58
CA ILE A 51 0.96 9.96 3.97
C ILE A 51 1.45 11.40 4.14
N ASP A 52 2.36 11.85 3.28
CA ASP A 52 2.91 13.20 3.30
C ASP A 52 1.81 14.24 3.09
N ASN A 53 0.90 14.02 2.14
CA ASN A 53 -0.23 14.92 1.90
C ASN A 53 -1.15 15.05 3.13
N LYS A 54 -1.46 13.91 3.77
CA LYS A 54 -2.30 13.89 4.97
C LYS A 54 -1.62 14.63 6.12
N LEU A 55 -0.33 14.40 6.36
CA LEU A 55 0.44 15.06 7.43
C LEU A 55 0.67 16.55 7.16
N GLU A 56 0.81 16.98 5.90
CA GLU A 56 0.93 18.40 5.54
C GLU A 56 -0.32 19.20 5.94
N HIS A 57 -1.51 18.64 5.71
CA HIS A 57 -2.78 19.30 6.01
C HIS A 57 -3.29 19.02 7.43
N HIS A 58 -2.88 17.88 8.01
CA HIS A 58 -3.27 17.41 9.33
C HIS A 58 -2.03 16.90 10.09
N PRO A 59 -1.16 17.79 10.60
CA PRO A 59 0.12 17.41 11.20
C PRO A 59 0.02 16.59 12.49
N ASN A 60 -1.17 16.49 13.07
CA ASN A 60 -1.45 15.66 14.25
C ASN A 60 -2.33 14.45 13.89
N ALA A 61 -2.41 14.06 12.61
CA ALA A 61 -3.13 12.87 12.18
C ALA A 61 -2.61 11.65 12.95
N SER A 62 -3.54 10.85 13.45
CA SER A 62 -3.26 9.57 14.07
C SER A 62 -2.93 8.52 13.02
N GLU A 63 -2.42 7.37 13.46
CA GLU A 63 -2.24 6.21 12.59
C GLU A 63 -3.55 5.79 11.90
N ASP A 64 -4.66 5.82 12.63
CA ASP A 64 -6.00 5.57 12.10
C ASP A 64 -6.35 6.53 10.95
N ASP A 65 -6.06 7.84 11.11
CA ASP A 65 -6.32 8.86 10.10
C ASP A 65 -5.47 8.65 8.83
N LEU A 66 -4.26 8.08 8.98
CA LEU A 66 -3.37 7.76 7.87
C LEU A 66 -3.85 6.53 7.10
N ILE A 67 -4.28 5.48 7.81
CA ILE A 67 -4.85 4.28 7.17
C ILE A 67 -6.14 4.62 6.45
N GLU A 68 -7.01 5.44 7.04
CA GLU A 68 -8.21 5.93 6.37
C GLU A 68 -7.90 6.72 5.10
N ALA A 69 -6.80 7.51 5.09
CA ALA A 69 -6.38 8.21 3.88
C ALA A 69 -5.90 7.26 2.77
N VAL A 70 -5.23 6.17 3.13
CA VAL A 70 -4.81 5.12 2.18
C VAL A 70 -6.02 4.37 1.62
N ILE A 71 -6.96 3.96 2.48
CA ILE A 71 -8.21 3.30 2.05
C ILE A 71 -9.00 4.23 1.14
N TYR A 72 -9.16 5.50 1.53
CA TYR A 72 -9.84 6.50 0.70
C TYR A 72 -9.19 6.64 -0.67
N TYR A 73 -7.85 6.67 -0.72
CA TYR A 73 -7.14 6.69 -2.00
C TYR A 73 -7.46 5.45 -2.83
N LEU A 74 -7.44 4.25 -2.25
CA LEU A 74 -7.73 3.00 -2.97
C LEU A 74 -9.18 2.94 -3.46
N GLU A 75 -10.15 3.42 -2.67
CA GLU A 75 -11.58 3.45 -3.04
C GLU A 75 -11.91 4.52 -4.09
N GLU A 76 -11.25 5.68 -4.06
CA GLU A 76 -11.54 6.81 -4.96
C GLU A 76 -10.65 6.82 -6.22
N ASP A 77 -9.45 6.22 -6.14
CA ASP A 77 -8.53 5.95 -7.26
C ASP A 77 -8.77 4.55 -7.86
N ASP A 78 -9.96 3.97 -7.66
CA ASP A 78 -10.55 2.85 -8.44
C ASP A 78 -10.78 3.27 -9.94
N PHE A 79 -9.96 4.20 -10.44
CA PHE A 79 -9.70 4.60 -11.82
C PHE A 79 -8.37 4.01 -12.37
N LEU A 80 -7.82 2.99 -11.70
CA LEU A 80 -6.85 2.08 -12.32
C LEU A 80 -7.52 1.05 -13.25
N ASP A 81 -8.81 1.24 -13.57
CA ASP A 81 -9.56 0.60 -14.66
C ASP A 81 -9.41 1.37 -16.00
#